data_AF-A0A6A4CQ79-F1
#
_entry.id   AF-A0A6A4CQ79-F1
#
_cell.length_a   1.000
_cell.length_b   1.000
_cell.length_c   1.000
_cell.angle_alpha   90.00
_cell.angle_beta   90.00
_cell.angle_gamma   90.00
#
_symmetry.space_group_name_H-M   'P 1'
#
loop_
_entity.id
_entity.type
_entity.pdbx_description
1 polymer ?
#
loop_
_entity_poly.entity_id
_entity_poly.type
_entity_poly.pdbx_seq_one_letter_code
_entity_poly.pdbx_strand_id
1 'polypeptide(L)'
;MSPKSFAPPRVHDWMLDGGAGAHVCVDGGSFVKMNRDPLLTLDWKGGVEVNERSGTIRLQVSNGSILELTGVRYEPRGAVNLISQRTLERTGWKPSYPDTDDEEQRVKYFDKNDIRLEFSKKADGFYWMKAVGRYY
;
A
#
# COMPACT_ATOMS: atom_id res chain seq x y z
N MET A 1 32.99 -11.49 11.94
CA MET A 1 31.66 -10.90 11.63
C MET A 1 31.52 -10.87 10.12
N SER A 2 30.64 -11.68 9.55
CA SER A 2 30.29 -11.58 8.12
C SER A 2 29.38 -10.37 7.92
N PRO A 3 29.47 -9.63 6.80
CA PRO A 3 28.53 -8.55 6.53
C PRO A 3 27.14 -9.18 6.37
N LYS A 4 26.13 -8.63 7.07
CA LYS A 4 24.73 -8.90 6.73
C LYS A 4 24.55 -8.42 5.28
N SER A 5 24.32 -9.34 4.35
CA SER A 5 23.94 -8.97 2.99
C SER A 5 22.57 -8.31 3.07
N PHE A 6 22.53 -6.97 2.98
CA PHE A 6 21.27 -6.28 2.81
C PHE A 6 20.75 -6.64 1.42
N ALA A 7 19.60 -7.32 1.36
CA ALA A 7 18.91 -7.49 0.10
C ALA A 7 18.69 -6.10 -0.53
N PRO A 8 18.89 -5.93 -1.85
CA PRO A 8 18.70 -4.64 -2.49
C PRO A 8 17.27 -4.15 -2.25
N PRO A 9 17.07 -2.82 -2.07
CA PRO A 9 15.75 -2.25 -1.88
C PRO A 9 14.81 -2.68 -3.01
N ARG A 10 13.65 -3.25 -2.65
CA ARG A 10 12.66 -3.69 -3.62
C ARG A 10 11.75 -2.53 -3.97
N VAL A 11 11.68 -2.18 -5.25
CA VAL A 11 10.67 -1.25 -5.76
C VAL A 11 9.36 -2.01 -5.88
N HIS A 12 8.32 -1.51 -5.23
CA HIS A 12 6.98 -2.07 -5.24
C HIS A 12 6.03 -1.09 -5.92
N ASP A 13 5.19 -1.64 -6.77
CA ASP A 13 4.01 -0.95 -7.28
C ASP A 13 2.82 -1.24 -6.35
N TRP A 14 2.09 -0.19 -6.00
CA TRP A 14 0.94 -0.21 -5.09
C TRP A 14 -0.26 0.44 -5.74
N MET A 15 -1.30 -0.35 -6.05
CA MET A 15 -2.53 0.15 -6.65
C MET A 15 -3.43 0.78 -5.58
N LEU A 16 -3.98 1.97 -5.84
CA LEU A 16 -5.01 2.56 -5.00
C LEU A 16 -6.35 1.87 -5.25
N ASP A 17 -6.97 1.35 -4.21
CA ASP A 17 -8.27 0.69 -4.28
C ASP A 17 -9.27 1.33 -3.31
N GLY A 18 -10.38 1.83 -3.89
CA GLY A 18 -11.51 2.39 -3.14
C GLY A 18 -12.42 1.34 -2.52
N GLY A 19 -12.45 0.13 -3.08
CA GLY A 19 -13.24 -1.00 -2.59
C GLY A 19 -12.53 -1.83 -1.52
N ALA A 20 -11.20 -1.77 -1.45
CA ALA A 20 -10.43 -2.53 -0.47
C ALA A 20 -10.74 -2.09 0.98
N GLY A 21 -11.04 -3.07 1.83
CA GLY A 21 -11.24 -2.87 3.27
C GLY A 21 -9.94 -2.74 4.08
N ALA A 22 -8.79 -3.06 3.49
CA ALA A 22 -7.47 -2.96 4.12
C ALA A 22 -6.37 -2.81 3.06
N HIS A 23 -5.17 -2.40 3.48
CA HIS A 23 -3.98 -2.53 2.64
C HIS A 23 -3.64 -4.01 2.46
N VAL A 24 -3.13 -4.38 1.29
CA VAL A 24 -2.76 -5.77 0.97
C VAL A 24 -1.36 -5.79 0.38
N CYS A 25 -0.53 -6.72 0.84
CA CYS A 25 0.80 -6.97 0.29
C CYS A 25 0.93 -8.43 -0.13
N VAL A 26 1.48 -8.65 -1.33
CA VAL A 26 1.64 -9.99 -1.92
C VAL A 26 3.01 -10.59 -1.64
N ASP A 27 4.01 -9.77 -1.30
CA ASP A 27 5.37 -10.21 -0.98
C ASP A 27 5.57 -10.29 0.54
N GLY A 28 5.68 -11.50 1.08
CA GLY A 28 5.90 -11.73 2.51
C GLY A 28 7.23 -11.17 3.00
N GLY A 29 8.22 -11.03 2.12
CA GLY A 29 9.49 -10.35 2.40
C GLY A 29 9.33 -8.86 2.67
N SER A 30 8.15 -8.28 2.41
CA SER A 30 7.90 -6.86 2.61
C SER A 30 7.64 -6.43 4.05
N PHE A 31 7.38 -7.39 4.93
CA PHE A 31 6.95 -7.14 6.30
C PHE A 31 8.12 -7.00 7.25
N VAL A 32 8.13 -5.89 7.99
CA VAL A 32 9.06 -5.69 9.13
C VAL A 32 8.65 -6.59 10.29
N LYS A 33 7.34 -6.77 10.46
CA LYS A 33 6.76 -7.68 11.45
C LYS A 33 5.47 -8.24 10.88
N MET A 34 5.34 -9.56 10.91
CA MET A 34 4.14 -10.28 10.51
C MET A 34 3.60 -11.04 11.71
N ASN A 35 2.32 -10.86 11.98
CA ASN A 35 1.60 -11.56 13.03
C ASN A 35 0.62 -12.53 12.39
N ARG A 36 0.35 -13.65 13.07
CA ARG A 36 -0.87 -14.41 12.82
C ARG A 36 -1.99 -13.69 13.54
N ASP A 37 -2.91 -13.14 12.76
CA ASP A 37 -4.07 -12.44 13.29
C ASP A 37 -5.23 -12.80 12.37
N PRO A 38 -6.19 -13.63 12.81
CA PRO A 38 -7.38 -13.97 12.03
C PRO A 38 -8.29 -12.75 11.99
N LEU A 39 -7.89 -11.73 11.24
CA LEU A 39 -8.77 -10.61 10.95
C LEU A 39 -9.87 -11.12 10.03
N LEU A 40 -11.11 -11.00 10.49
CA LEU A 40 -12.31 -11.27 9.72
C LEU A 40 -12.58 -10.08 8.80
N THR A 41 -12.82 -10.38 7.54
CA THR A 41 -12.92 -9.35 6.52
C THR A 41 -14.08 -9.68 5.61
N LEU A 42 -14.89 -8.69 5.28
CA LEU A 42 -15.99 -8.89 4.35
C LEU A 42 -15.42 -8.85 2.93
N ASP A 43 -15.64 -9.94 2.19
CA ASP A 43 -15.42 -9.98 0.76
C ASP A 43 -16.51 -9.17 0.02
N TRP A 44 -16.36 -9.02 -1.29
CA TRP A 44 -17.30 -8.27 -2.12
C TRP A 44 -18.70 -8.91 -2.23
N LYS A 45 -18.85 -10.20 -1.87
CA LYS A 45 -20.14 -10.91 -1.77
C LYS A 45 -20.72 -10.86 -0.34
N GLY A 46 -20.06 -10.19 0.60
CA GLY A 46 -20.43 -10.19 2.02
C GLY A 46 -20.04 -11.46 2.77
N GLY A 47 -19.27 -12.35 2.15
CA GLY A 47 -18.64 -13.50 2.80
C GLY A 47 -17.55 -13.03 3.77
N VAL A 48 -17.34 -13.80 4.84
CA VAL A 48 -16.27 -13.52 5.79
C VAL A 48 -15.02 -14.29 5.37
N GLU A 49 -14.05 -13.57 4.83
CA GLU A 49 -12.72 -14.10 4.57
C GLU A 49 -11.85 -13.94 5.82
N VAL A 50 -11.24 -15.04 6.25
CA VAL A 50 -10.24 -15.06 7.33
C VAL A 50 -8.89 -14.85 6.68
N ASN A 51 -8.32 -13.66 6.82
CA ASN A 51 -6.91 -13.47 6.48
C ASN A 51 -6.08 -14.04 7.63
N GLU A 52 -5.20 -14.99 7.35
CA GLU A 52 -4.42 -15.66 8.42
C GLU A 52 -3.26 -14.80 8.95
N ARG A 53 -2.83 -13.79 8.18
CA ARG A 53 -1.63 -13.00 8.49
C ARG A 53 -1.79 -11.54 8.12
N SER A 54 -1.38 -10.67 9.05
CA SER A 54 -1.28 -9.24 8.84
C SER A 54 -0.02 -8.70 9.52
N GLY A 55 0.37 -7.47 9.19
CA GLY A 55 1.59 -6.92 9.77
C GLY A 55 1.87 -5.48 9.42
N THR A 56 3.11 -5.08 9.69
CA THR A 56 3.62 -3.74 9.42
C THR A 56 4.62 -3.77 8.28
N ILE A 57 4.45 -2.85 7.34
CA ILE A 57 5.41 -2.60 6.26
C ILE A 57 5.91 -1.16 6.33
N ARG A 58 7.12 -0.94 5.81
CA ARG A 58 7.72 0.39 5.66
C ARG A 58 8.09 0.63 4.22
N LEU A 59 7.54 1.70 3.67
CA LEU A 59 7.68 2.12 2.29
C LEU A 59 8.35 3.48 2.26
N GLN A 60 9.45 3.62 1.53
CA GLN A 60 9.96 4.94 1.18
C GLN A 60 9.20 5.44 -0.05
N VAL A 61 8.50 6.56 0.10
CA VAL A 61 7.68 7.18 -0.95
C VAL A 61 8.51 8.23 -1.73
N SER A 62 7.93 8.82 -2.78
CA SER A 62 8.63 9.65 -3.77
C SER A 62 9.39 10.85 -3.16
N ASN A 63 8.84 11.46 -2.11
CA ASN A 63 9.49 12.57 -1.40
C ASN A 63 10.61 12.13 -0.43
N GLY A 64 10.94 10.83 -0.39
CA GLY A 64 11.96 10.25 0.49
C GLY A 64 11.46 9.94 1.92
N SER A 65 10.25 10.34 2.28
CA SER A 65 9.64 10.03 3.58
C SER A 65 9.38 8.53 3.72
N ILE A 66 9.38 8.05 4.97
CA ILE A 66 8.99 6.68 5.31
C ILE A 66 7.50 6.66 5.67
N LEU A 67 6.73 5.99 4.83
CA LEU A 67 5.35 5.59 5.09
C LEU A 67 5.36 4.26 5.85
N GLU A 68 4.89 4.29 7.10
CA GLU A 68 4.59 3.07 7.86
C GLU A 68 3.11 2.73 7.74
N LEU A 69 2.82 1.52 7.25
CA LEU A 69 1.46 0.98 7.17
C LEU A 69 1.33 -0.19 8.13
N THR A 70 0.34 -0.14 9.00
CA THR A 70 0.03 -1.18 9.99
C THR A 70 -1.24 -1.93 9.59
N GLY A 71 -1.37 -3.17 10.06
CA GLY A 71 -2.54 -4.01 9.73
C GLY A 71 -2.64 -4.36 8.24
N VAL A 72 -1.51 -4.34 7.51
CA VAL A 72 -1.45 -4.72 6.10
C VAL A 72 -1.64 -6.24 6.01
N ARG A 73 -2.58 -6.68 5.18
CA ARG A 73 -2.86 -8.11 5.00
C ARG A 73 -1.83 -8.73 4.08
N TYR A 74 -1.43 -9.96 4.39
CA TYR A 74 -0.57 -10.73 3.51
C TYR A 74 -1.43 -11.67 2.67
N GLU A 75 -1.42 -11.47 1.35
CA GLU A 75 -2.14 -12.32 0.40
C GLU A 75 -1.19 -12.77 -0.73
N PRO A 76 -0.46 -13.90 -0.57
CA PRO A 76 0.53 -14.35 -1.54
C PRO A 76 -0.05 -14.78 -2.88
N ARG A 77 -1.37 -15.03 -2.95
CA ARG A 77 -2.05 -15.40 -4.20
C ARG A 77 -2.61 -14.18 -4.92
N GLY A 78 -2.50 -12.99 -4.32
CA GLY A 78 -2.89 -11.73 -4.93
C GLY A 78 -2.01 -11.38 -6.11
N ALA A 79 -2.57 -10.69 -7.09
CA ALA A 79 -1.83 -10.26 -8.28
C ALA A 79 -0.98 -9.00 -8.05
N VAL A 80 -1.43 -8.12 -7.13
CA VAL A 80 -0.87 -6.76 -6.95
C VAL A 80 -0.95 -6.34 -5.48
N ASN A 81 -0.08 -5.43 -5.05
CA ASN A 81 -0.22 -4.78 -3.74
C ASN A 81 -1.32 -3.72 -3.79
N LEU A 82 -2.10 -3.57 -2.72
CA LEU A 82 -3.21 -2.62 -2.62
C LEU A 82 -2.99 -1.61 -1.50
N ILE A 83 -3.23 -0.34 -1.81
CA ILE A 83 -3.48 0.71 -0.82
C ILE A 83 -4.99 0.96 -0.75
N SER A 84 -5.59 0.63 0.39
CA SER A 84 -6.98 0.99 0.66
C SER A 84 -7.14 2.49 0.86
N GLN A 85 -7.88 3.14 -0.04
CA GLN A 85 -8.28 4.55 0.13
C GLN A 85 -9.10 4.74 1.41
N ARG A 86 -10.01 3.81 1.69
CA ARG A 86 -10.83 3.81 2.92
C ARG A 86 -9.96 3.85 4.18
N THR A 87 -8.89 3.07 4.24
CA THR A 87 -7.98 3.06 5.40
C THR A 87 -7.15 4.33 5.48
N LEU A 88 -6.67 4.86 4.35
CA LEU A 88 -5.99 6.16 4.33
C LEU A 88 -6.88 7.25 4.93
N GLU A 89 -8.10 7.43 4.41
CA GLU A 89 -8.99 8.50 4.87
C GLU A 89 -9.39 8.32 6.34
N ARG A 90 -9.71 7.09 6.78
CA ARG A 90 -10.02 6.78 8.19
C ARG A 90 -8.87 7.06 9.16
N THR A 91 -7.64 7.02 8.67
CA THR A 91 -6.44 7.30 9.47
C THR A 91 -5.94 8.73 9.28
N GLY A 92 -6.75 9.62 8.70
CA GLY A 92 -6.52 11.06 8.65
C GLY A 92 -5.71 11.55 7.45
N TRP A 93 -5.51 10.71 6.43
CA TRP A 93 -4.97 11.17 5.15
C TRP A 93 -6.02 11.96 4.37
N LYS A 94 -5.61 13.10 3.80
CA LYS A 94 -6.50 13.99 3.07
C LYS A 94 -6.31 13.80 1.57
N PRO A 95 -7.35 13.38 0.80
CA PRO A 95 -7.24 13.27 -0.64
C PRO A 95 -7.21 14.66 -1.30
N SER A 96 -6.41 14.81 -2.36
CA SER A 96 -6.46 15.97 -3.25
C SER A 96 -6.17 15.58 -4.70
N TYR A 97 -6.63 16.41 -5.64
CA TYR A 97 -6.56 16.17 -7.08
C TYR A 97 -6.22 17.48 -7.78
N PRO A 98 -5.24 17.50 -8.71
CA PRO A 98 -5.09 18.60 -9.64
C PRO A 98 -6.32 18.75 -10.52
N ASP A 99 -6.63 19.99 -10.88
CA ASP A 99 -7.65 20.27 -11.88
C ASP A 99 -7.05 20.02 -13.27
N THR A 100 -7.55 19.01 -13.97
CA THR A 100 -7.11 18.67 -15.34
C THR A 100 -8.19 17.88 -16.09
N ASP A 101 -8.46 18.31 -17.32
CA ASP A 101 -9.33 17.61 -18.25
C ASP A 101 -8.61 16.44 -18.94
N ASP A 102 -7.27 16.48 -19.01
CA ASP A 102 -6.46 15.40 -19.57
C ASP A 102 -6.41 14.22 -18.60
N GLU A 103 -7.05 13.12 -18.99
CA GLU A 103 -7.12 11.89 -18.20
C GLU A 103 -5.74 11.28 -17.93
N GLU A 104 -4.79 11.39 -18.85
CA GLU A 104 -3.44 10.83 -18.71
C GLU A 104 -2.60 11.62 -17.69
N GLN A 105 -2.94 12.89 -17.48
CA GLN A 105 -2.30 13.77 -16.50
C GLN A 105 -2.97 13.73 -15.12
N ARG A 106 -4.06 12.97 -14.95
CA ARG A 106 -4.74 12.86 -13.66
C ARG A 106 -3.86 12.14 -12.65
N VAL A 107 -3.73 12.76 -11.48
CA VAL A 107 -2.99 12.24 -10.33
C VAL A 107 -3.87 12.35 -9.10
N LYS A 108 -3.78 11.36 -8.20
CA LYS A 108 -4.40 11.43 -6.88
C LYS A 108 -3.32 11.59 -5.83
N TYR A 109 -3.50 12.57 -4.95
CA TYR A 109 -2.63 12.76 -3.80
C TYR A 109 -3.33 12.40 -2.51
N PHE A 110 -2.55 11.93 -1.54
CA PHE A 110 -2.97 11.83 -0.15
C PHE A 110 -1.92 12.49 0.74
N ASP A 111 -2.33 13.46 1.54
CA ASP A 111 -1.45 14.25 2.40
C ASP A 111 -1.69 13.96 3.89
N LYS A 112 -0.60 13.76 4.64
CA LYS A 112 -0.62 13.64 6.11
C LYS A 112 0.77 13.90 6.71
N ASN A 113 0.86 14.75 7.73
CA ASN A 113 2.09 15.00 8.50
C ASN A 113 3.34 15.20 7.60
N ASP A 114 3.23 16.10 6.62
CA ASP A 114 4.27 16.43 5.62
C ASP A 114 4.66 15.29 4.66
N ILE A 115 3.95 14.16 4.72
CA ILE A 115 4.06 13.07 3.74
C ILE A 115 3.00 13.28 2.66
N ARG A 116 3.43 13.26 1.40
CA ARG A 116 2.56 13.23 0.23
C ARG A 116 2.70 11.89 -0.47
N LEU A 117 1.60 11.16 -0.58
CA LEU A 117 1.49 10.00 -1.47
C LEU A 117 1.02 10.49 -2.82
N GLU A 118 1.69 10.05 -3.87
CA GLU A 118 1.31 10.33 -5.26
C GLU A 118 0.90 9.03 -5.93
N PHE A 119 -0.29 9.02 -6.51
CA PHE A 119 -0.79 7.94 -7.33
C PHE A 119 -1.06 8.45 -8.73
N SER A 120 -0.25 8.00 -9.69
CA SER A 120 -0.37 8.37 -11.11
C SER A 120 -1.11 7.28 -11.86
N LYS A 121 -1.82 7.65 -12.93
CA LYS A 121 -2.50 6.67 -13.77
C LYS A 121 -1.49 5.87 -14.59
N LYS A 122 -1.67 4.55 -14.70
CA LYS A 122 -0.93 3.70 -15.65
C LYS A 122 -1.82 3.33 -16.85
N ALA A 123 -1.22 2.68 -17.85
CA ALA A 123 -1.92 2.24 -19.07
C ALA A 123 -3.08 1.27 -18.81
N ASP A 124 -3.13 0.63 -17.64
CA ASP A 124 -4.25 -0.21 -17.20
C ASP A 124 -5.46 0.59 -16.68
N GLY A 125 -5.36 1.91 -16.63
CA GLY A 125 -6.41 2.81 -16.17
C GLY A 125 -6.50 2.95 -14.64
N PHE A 126 -5.67 2.25 -13.87
CA PHE A 126 -5.65 2.34 -12.41
C PHE A 126 -4.62 3.36 -11.91
N TYR A 127 -4.78 3.79 -10.66
CA TYR A 127 -3.88 4.72 -9.98
C TYR A 127 -2.85 3.95 -9.16
N TRP A 128 -1.57 4.26 -9.37
CA TRP A 128 -0.46 3.51 -8.80
C TRP A 128 0.55 4.42 -8.11
N MET A 129 1.03 3.99 -6.95
CA MET A 129 2.17 4.57 -6.25
C MET A 129 3.38 3.66 -6.41
N LYS A 130 4.52 4.23 -6.79
CA LYS A 130 5.82 3.57 -6.68
C LYS A 130 6.40 3.84 -5.30
N ALA A 131 6.83 2.78 -4.61
CA ALA A 131 7.50 2.91 -3.33
C ALA A 131 8.63 1.90 -3.19
N VAL A 132 9.63 2.24 -2.38
CA VAL A 132 10.76 1.34 -2.10
C VAL A 132 10.55 0.67 -0.75
N GLY A 133 10.50 -0.65 -0.73
CA GLY A 133 10.44 -1.44 0.51
C GLY A 133 11.72 -1.28 1.32
N ARG A 134 11.58 -0.94 2.61
CA ARG A 134 12.70 -0.83 3.55
C ARG A 134 12.61 -1.94 4.58
N TYR A 135 13.58 -2.84 4.55
CA TYR A 135 13.76 -3.94 5.49
C TYR A 135 14.88 -3.56 6.47
N TYR A 136 14.56 -3.52 7.77
CA TYR A 136 15.52 -3.23 8.83
C TYR A 136 15.72 -4.48 9.70
#